data_AF-A0A533V8H3-F1
#
_entry.id   AF-A0A533V8H3-F1
#
_cell.length_a   1.000
_cell.length_b   1.000
_cell.length_c   1.000
_cell.angle_alpha   90.00
_cell.angle_beta   90.00
_cell.angle_gamma   90.00
#
_symmetry.space_group_name_H-M   'P 1'
#
loop_
_entity.id
_entity.type
_entity.pdbx_description
1 polymer ?
#
loop_
_entity_poly.entity_id
_entity_poly.type
_entity_poly.pdbx_seq_one_letter_code
_entity_poly.pdbx_strand_id
1 'polypeptide(L)'
;MTDREEMINPVFLPIPASPYDATKILNLSIDMPMIFEKFQNLIKTHQMLLIEGIGGIMTPITRNFFVADMIKAMHLDAIMITRSTLGTLNHTIMTLRICKDYEIPVKGIIVNYFDERGGVAEKNAPSTLYELTGIPILGIIPFIKDYQKLDTMVSIVEKNIDLNSIIS
;
A
#
# COMPACT_ATOMS: atom_id res chain seq x y z
N MET A 1 -2.56 18.15 11.21
CA MET A 1 -3.68 17.69 10.35
C MET A 1 -4.97 18.15 11.01
N THR A 2 -5.81 18.90 10.29
CA THR A 2 -7.06 19.50 10.82
C THR A 2 -8.31 18.85 10.25
N ASP A 3 -8.15 17.91 9.31
CA ASP A 3 -9.27 17.22 8.68
C ASP A 3 -10.01 16.34 9.67
N ARG A 4 -11.33 16.28 9.51
CA ARG A 4 -12.19 15.43 10.34
C ARG A 4 -11.95 13.97 9.97
N GLU A 5 -12.06 13.07 10.94
CA GLU A 5 -11.85 11.63 10.74
C GLU A 5 -12.72 11.08 9.60
N GLU A 6 -13.99 11.49 9.54
CA GLU A 6 -14.91 11.12 8.47
C GLU A 6 -14.47 11.55 7.06
N MET A 7 -13.55 12.51 6.93
CA MET A 7 -12.98 12.91 5.64
C MET A 7 -11.86 11.95 5.21
N ILE A 8 -11.03 11.52 6.16
CA ILE A 8 -9.85 10.69 5.92
C ILE A 8 -10.23 9.20 5.84
N ASN A 9 -11.15 8.77 6.70
CA ASN A 9 -11.68 7.42 6.77
C ASN A 9 -13.21 7.45 6.67
N PRO A 10 -13.77 7.71 5.47
CA PRO A 10 -15.20 7.91 5.29
C PRO A 10 -16.06 6.67 5.51
N VAL A 11 -15.46 5.48 5.49
CA VAL A 11 -16.15 4.20 5.68
C VAL A 11 -15.33 3.32 6.62
N PHE A 12 -15.82 3.15 7.84
CA PHE A 12 -15.26 2.22 8.81
C PHE A 12 -16.17 1.00 8.97
N LEU A 13 -15.60 -0.20 8.81
CA LEU A 13 -16.29 -1.47 9.01
C LEU A 13 -15.61 -2.22 10.18
N PRO A 14 -16.33 -2.53 11.28
CA PRO A 14 -15.72 -3.10 12.47
C PRO A 14 -15.35 -4.59 12.33
N ILE A 15 -15.76 -5.25 11.24
CA ILE A 15 -15.49 -6.66 11.01
C ILE A 15 -14.12 -6.82 10.36
N PRO A 16 -13.19 -7.62 10.93
CA PRO A 16 -11.85 -7.83 10.37
C PRO A 16 -11.91 -8.79 9.17
N ALA A 17 -12.47 -8.33 8.06
CA ALA A 17 -12.61 -9.06 6.81
C ALA A 17 -12.40 -8.12 5.60
N SER A 18 -12.48 -8.66 4.38
CA SER A 18 -12.53 -7.81 3.19
C SER A 18 -13.73 -6.86 3.26
N PRO A 19 -13.68 -5.64 2.68
CA PRO A 19 -14.84 -4.75 2.69
C PRO A 19 -16.09 -5.41 2.08
N TYR A 20 -15.92 -6.25 1.06
CA TYR A 20 -17.02 -7.00 0.47
C TYR A 20 -17.67 -7.99 1.45
N ASP A 21 -16.88 -8.74 2.22
CA ASP A 21 -17.46 -9.66 3.21
C ASP A 21 -18.07 -8.92 4.40
N ALA A 22 -17.39 -7.87 4.89
CA ALA A 22 -17.85 -7.07 6.01
C ALA A 22 -19.19 -6.38 5.70
N THR A 23 -19.34 -5.80 4.51
CA THR A 23 -20.60 -5.16 4.07
C THR A 23 -21.73 -6.17 3.92
N LYS A 24 -21.45 -7.38 3.41
CA LYS A 24 -22.45 -8.46 3.33
C LYS A 24 -22.92 -8.91 4.71
N ILE A 25 -22.01 -9.07 5.67
CA ILE A 25 -22.36 -9.49 7.03
C ILE A 25 -23.19 -8.40 7.73
N LEU A 26 -22.82 -7.13 7.56
CA LEU A 26 -23.52 -5.99 8.17
C LEU A 26 -24.79 -5.57 7.41
N ASN A 27 -25.06 -6.17 6.25
CA ASN A 27 -26.12 -5.77 5.33
C ASN A 27 -26.05 -4.27 4.98
N LEU A 28 -24.85 -3.79 4.69
CA LEU A 28 -24.54 -2.40 4.33
C LEU A 28 -24.12 -2.30 2.85
N SER A 29 -24.15 -1.08 2.32
CA SER A 29 -23.57 -0.76 1.01
C SER A 29 -22.56 0.37 1.16
N ILE A 30 -21.56 0.40 0.28
CA ILE A 30 -20.53 1.45 0.27
C ILE A 30 -20.94 2.52 -0.74
N ASP A 31 -21.07 3.76 -0.27
CA ASP A 31 -21.33 4.92 -1.12
C ASP A 31 -20.01 5.38 -1.79
N MET A 32 -19.74 4.83 -2.97
CA MET A 32 -18.55 5.16 -3.76
C MET A 32 -18.51 6.65 -4.21
N PRO A 33 -19.61 7.25 -4.70
CA PRO A 33 -19.64 8.69 -4.99
C PRO A 33 -19.16 9.57 -3.83
N MET A 34 -19.63 9.29 -2.61
CA MET A 34 -19.22 10.03 -1.41
C MET A 34 -17.71 9.89 -1.12
N ILE A 35 -17.14 8.69 -1.31
CA ILE A 35 -15.70 8.47 -1.14
C ILE A 35 -14.90 9.30 -2.17
N PHE A 36 -15.31 9.28 -3.44
CA PHE A 36 -14.63 10.05 -4.48
C PHE A 36 -14.75 11.57 -4.25
N GLU A 37 -15.90 12.06 -3.79
CA GLU A 37 -16.08 13.47 -3.42
C GLU A 37 -15.09 13.89 -2.33
N LYS A 38 -14.97 13.09 -1.26
CA LYS A 38 -14.03 13.37 -0.16
C LYS A 38 -12.58 13.32 -0.60
N PHE A 39 -12.21 12.34 -1.43
CA PHE A 39 -10.89 12.26 -2.04
C PHE A 39 -10.57 13.52 -2.88
N GLN A 40 -11.52 13.96 -3.73
CA GLN A 40 -11.35 15.18 -4.54
C GLN A 40 -11.18 16.43 -3.67
N ASN A 41 -11.88 16.51 -2.54
CA ASN A 41 -11.70 17.61 -1.59
C ASN A 41 -10.31 17.58 -0.95
N LEU A 42 -9.83 16.41 -0.52
CA LEU A 42 -8.51 16.26 0.07
C LEU A 42 -7.38 16.64 -0.91
N ILE A 43 -7.48 16.25 -2.19
CA ILE A 43 -6.46 16.58 -3.20
C ILE A 43 -6.36 18.10 -3.40
N LYS A 44 -7.48 18.81 -3.32
CA LYS A 44 -7.50 20.27 -3.52
C LYS A 44 -6.91 21.03 -2.33
N THR A 45 -6.95 20.45 -1.14
CA THR A 45 -6.55 21.12 0.10
C THR A 45 -5.13 20.77 0.56
N HIS A 46 -4.54 19.70 0.02
CA HIS A 46 -3.23 19.20 0.40
C HIS A 46 -2.25 19.20 -0.77
N GLN A 47 -1.01 19.59 -0.51
CA GLN A 47 0.07 19.44 -1.51
C GLN A 47 0.42 17.98 -1.79
N MET A 48 0.17 17.10 -0.83
CA MET A 48 0.48 15.68 -0.91
C MET A 48 -0.53 14.87 -0.10
N LEU A 49 -0.94 13.73 -0.66
CA LEU A 49 -1.74 12.73 0.03
C LEU A 49 -1.03 11.37 -0.02
N LEU A 50 -0.87 10.77 1.14
CA LEU A 50 -0.51 9.36 1.27
C LEU A 50 -1.80 8.57 1.56
N ILE A 51 -2.13 7.62 0.69
CA ILE A 51 -3.33 6.81 0.81
C ILE A 51 -2.91 5.37 1.11
N GLU A 52 -3.31 4.88 2.28
CA GLU A 52 -3.13 3.47 2.64
C GLU A 52 -4.23 2.63 1.97
N GLY A 53 -3.81 1.58 1.26
CA GLY A 53 -4.73 0.60 0.70
C GLY A 53 -5.26 -0.38 1.75
N ILE A 54 -6.26 -1.19 1.39
CA ILE A 54 -6.82 -2.22 2.28
C ILE A 54 -6.49 -3.61 1.74
N GLY A 55 -5.63 -4.35 2.44
CA GLY A 55 -5.18 -5.67 2.00
C GLY A 55 -4.28 -5.61 0.76
N GLY A 56 -4.51 -6.49 -0.21
CA GLY A 56 -3.78 -6.53 -1.48
C GLY A 56 -4.48 -5.78 -2.62
N ILE A 57 -3.81 -5.68 -3.77
CA ILE A 57 -4.30 -4.93 -4.95
C ILE A 57 -5.64 -5.47 -5.49
N MET A 58 -5.90 -6.78 -5.34
CA MET A 58 -7.15 -7.44 -5.73
C MET A 58 -8.09 -7.68 -4.54
N THR A 59 -7.95 -6.96 -3.42
CA THR A 59 -8.94 -7.00 -2.34
C THR A 59 -10.29 -6.50 -2.89
N PRO A 60 -11.39 -7.25 -2.74
CA PRO A 60 -12.70 -6.82 -3.20
C PRO A 60 -13.31 -5.77 -2.26
N ILE A 61 -13.67 -4.62 -2.83
CA ILE A 61 -14.44 -3.58 -2.13
C ILE A 61 -15.93 -3.87 -2.30
N THR A 62 -16.34 -4.17 -3.53
CA THR A 62 -17.66 -4.70 -3.87
C THR A 62 -17.50 -5.93 -4.76
N ARG A 63 -18.62 -6.54 -5.22
CA ARG A 63 -18.60 -7.77 -6.03
C ARG A 63 -17.73 -7.66 -7.29
N ASN A 64 -17.72 -6.49 -7.94
CA ASN A 64 -17.06 -6.25 -9.23
C ASN A 64 -16.17 -5.00 -9.17
N PHE A 65 -15.69 -4.63 -7.98
CA PHE A 65 -14.85 -3.45 -7.78
C PHE A 65 -13.80 -3.75 -6.72
N PHE A 66 -12.53 -3.67 -7.10
CA PHE A 66 -11.37 -4.04 -6.30
C PHE A 66 -10.54 -2.80 -5.95
N VAL A 67 -9.56 -2.96 -5.07
CA VAL A 67 -8.60 -1.88 -4.76
C VAL A 67 -7.89 -1.37 -6.02
N ALA A 68 -7.56 -2.24 -6.96
CA ALA A 68 -7.01 -1.87 -8.27
C ALA A 68 -7.91 -0.90 -9.05
N ASP A 69 -9.22 -1.19 -9.11
CA ASP A 69 -10.20 -0.30 -9.76
C ASP A 69 -10.26 1.07 -9.08
N MET A 70 -10.17 1.08 -7.74
CA MET A 70 -10.18 2.32 -6.96
C MET A 70 -8.95 3.18 -7.26
N ILE A 71 -7.76 2.60 -7.24
CA ILE A 71 -6.50 3.29 -7.55
C ILE A 71 -6.55 3.84 -8.98
N LYS A 72 -7.01 3.03 -9.94
CA LYS A 72 -7.18 3.45 -11.35
C LYS A 72 -8.17 4.62 -11.48
N ALA A 73 -9.34 4.52 -10.86
CA ALA A 73 -10.37 5.55 -10.91
C ALA A 73 -9.94 6.87 -10.25
N MET A 74 -9.03 6.79 -9.28
CA MET A 74 -8.45 7.94 -8.59
C MET A 74 -7.20 8.51 -9.31
N HIS A 75 -6.74 7.86 -10.39
CA HIS A 75 -5.52 8.22 -11.12
C HIS A 75 -4.28 8.32 -10.22
N LEU A 76 -4.13 7.35 -9.32
CA LEU A 76 -3.04 7.30 -8.35
C LEU A 76 -1.88 6.43 -8.83
N ASP A 77 -0.67 6.88 -8.50
CA ASP A 77 0.51 6.02 -8.53
C ASP A 77 0.54 5.13 -7.27
N ALA A 78 1.19 3.98 -7.36
CA ALA A 78 1.35 3.04 -6.27
C ALA A 78 2.80 2.89 -5.81
N ILE A 79 2.98 2.65 -4.51
CA ILE A 79 4.22 2.15 -3.92
C ILE A 79 3.95 0.74 -3.43
N MET A 80 4.74 -0.23 -3.90
CA MET A 80 4.58 -1.62 -3.52
C MET A 80 5.31 -1.90 -2.21
N ILE A 81 4.60 -2.34 -1.17
CA ILE A 81 5.23 -2.88 0.04
C ILE A 81 5.24 -4.41 -0.05
N THR A 82 6.41 -5.03 0.09
CA THR A 82 6.53 -6.49 0.11
C THR A 82 7.28 -6.99 1.34
N ARG A 83 7.03 -8.24 1.71
CA ARG A 83 7.75 -8.93 2.80
C ARG A 83 9.07 -9.49 2.26
N SER A 84 10.02 -9.80 3.14
CA SER A 84 11.28 -10.44 2.73
C SER A 84 11.23 -11.98 2.65
N THR A 85 10.15 -12.63 3.12
CA THR A 85 10.09 -14.09 3.27
C THR A 85 9.97 -14.87 1.95
N LEU A 86 10.31 -16.17 1.97
CA LEU A 86 10.08 -17.08 0.85
C LEU A 86 8.65 -16.95 0.26
N GLY A 87 8.56 -16.95 -1.07
CA GLY A 87 7.32 -16.67 -1.81
C GLY A 87 7.11 -15.19 -2.18
N THR A 88 7.88 -14.26 -1.58
CA THR A 88 7.79 -12.83 -1.88
C THR A 88 7.96 -12.52 -3.36
N LEU A 89 8.93 -13.14 -4.04
CA LEU A 89 9.18 -12.93 -5.47
C LEU A 89 7.91 -13.21 -6.30
N ASN A 90 7.25 -14.34 -6.04
CA ASN A 90 6.03 -14.73 -6.73
C ASN A 90 4.90 -13.71 -6.49
N HIS A 91 4.63 -13.38 -5.22
CA HIS A 91 3.57 -12.44 -4.88
C HIS A 91 3.83 -11.05 -5.45
N THR A 92 5.05 -10.52 -5.31
CA THR A 92 5.40 -9.20 -5.83
C THR A 92 5.28 -9.16 -7.34
N ILE A 93 5.80 -10.15 -8.07
CA ILE A 93 5.72 -10.19 -9.54
C ILE A 93 4.26 -10.29 -10.00
N MET A 94 3.43 -11.12 -9.36
CA MET A 94 2.01 -11.20 -9.69
C MET A 94 1.29 -9.88 -9.44
N THR A 95 1.53 -9.22 -8.30
CA THR A 95 0.93 -7.93 -7.98
C THR A 95 1.37 -6.85 -8.98
N LEU A 96 2.65 -6.81 -9.37
CA LEU A 96 3.15 -5.86 -10.39
C LEU A 96 2.50 -6.09 -11.75
N ARG A 97 2.27 -7.34 -12.15
CA ARG A 97 1.56 -7.65 -13.40
C ARG A 97 0.12 -7.14 -13.36
N ILE A 98 -0.58 -7.33 -12.24
CA ILE A 98 -1.91 -6.75 -12.05
C ILE A 98 -1.88 -5.23 -12.12
N CYS A 99 -0.94 -4.56 -11.44
CA CYS A 99 -0.81 -3.10 -11.56
C CYS A 99 -0.63 -2.67 -13.02
N LYS A 100 0.21 -3.40 -13.78
CA LYS A 100 0.41 -3.14 -15.20
C LYS A 100 -0.88 -3.33 -16.02
N ASP A 101 -1.62 -4.41 -15.79
CA ASP A 101 -2.88 -4.69 -16.50
C ASP A 101 -3.96 -3.62 -16.22
N TYR A 102 -3.92 -3.03 -15.02
CA TYR A 102 -4.79 -1.93 -14.62
C TYR A 102 -4.26 -0.56 -15.01
N GLU A 103 -3.07 -0.47 -15.62
CA GLU A 103 -2.38 0.78 -15.98
C GLU A 103 -2.07 1.67 -14.76
N ILE A 104 -1.75 1.05 -13.63
CA ILE A 104 -1.35 1.72 -12.38
C ILE A 104 0.18 1.87 -12.39
N PRO A 105 0.72 3.10 -12.44
CA PRO A 105 2.16 3.32 -12.33
C PRO A 105 2.65 2.89 -10.95
N VAL A 106 3.72 2.10 -10.90
CA VAL A 106 4.37 1.72 -9.64
C VAL A 106 5.67 2.48 -9.52
N LYS A 107 5.75 3.44 -8.59
CA LYS A 107 6.95 4.26 -8.37
C LYS A 107 8.14 3.44 -7.89
N GLY A 108 7.88 2.36 -7.15
CA GLY A 108 8.91 1.43 -6.72
C GLY A 108 8.45 0.47 -5.63
N ILE A 109 9.41 -0.32 -5.12
CA ILE A 109 9.19 -1.36 -4.12
C ILE A 109 9.91 -1.00 -2.82
N ILE A 110 9.24 -1.15 -1.69
CA ILE A 110 9.85 -1.15 -0.36
C ILE A 110 9.78 -2.58 0.19
N VAL A 111 10.93 -3.12 0.60
CA VAL A 111 11.03 -4.45 1.20
C VAL A 111 11.03 -4.31 2.72
N ASN A 112 10.05 -4.91 3.38
CA ASN A 112 9.90 -4.88 4.83
C ASN A 112 10.31 -6.24 5.45
N TYR A 113 11.30 -6.22 6.34
CA TYR A 113 11.80 -7.40 7.04
C TYR A 113 11.04 -7.60 8.35
N PHE A 114 10.25 -8.67 8.41
CA PHE A 114 9.43 -9.01 9.59
C PHE A 114 10.10 -9.99 10.56
N ASP A 115 11.28 -10.51 10.22
CA ASP A 115 12.05 -11.42 11.07
C ASP A 115 13.52 -10.96 11.11
N GLU A 116 14.12 -11.10 12.29
CA GLU A 116 15.56 -10.90 12.53
C GLU A 116 16.40 -11.98 11.80
N ARG A 117 15.80 -13.16 11.56
CA ARG A 117 16.44 -14.30 10.91
C ARG A 117 16.13 -14.33 9.41
N GLY A 118 16.95 -13.63 8.64
CA GLY A 118 16.94 -13.73 7.18
C GLY A 118 17.87 -14.83 6.67
N GLY A 119 17.32 -15.80 5.96
CA GLY A 119 18.09 -16.74 5.14
C GLY A 119 18.62 -16.09 3.85
N VAL A 120 19.15 -16.91 2.95
CA VAL A 120 19.69 -16.43 1.66
C VAL A 120 18.58 -15.83 0.79
N ALA A 121 17.38 -16.42 0.80
CA ALA A 121 16.24 -15.94 0.03
C ALA A 121 15.82 -14.53 0.46
N GLU A 122 15.76 -14.28 1.77
CA GLU A 122 15.40 -13.00 2.34
C GLU A 122 16.43 -11.92 2.00
N LYS A 123 17.73 -12.25 2.05
CA LYS A 123 18.81 -11.30 1.73
C LYS A 123 18.88 -10.93 0.25
N ASN A 124 18.59 -11.88 -0.63
CA ASN A 124 18.66 -11.67 -2.07
C ASN A 124 17.36 -11.12 -2.67
N ALA A 125 16.25 -11.12 -1.92
CA ALA A 125 14.95 -10.69 -2.44
C ALA A 125 14.97 -9.29 -3.07
N PRO A 126 15.55 -8.23 -2.45
CA PRO A 126 15.56 -6.90 -3.05
C PRO A 126 16.28 -6.85 -4.41
N SER A 127 17.50 -7.41 -4.50
CA SER A 127 18.27 -7.40 -5.76
C SER A 127 17.60 -8.25 -6.83
N THR A 128 17.06 -9.41 -6.46
CA THR A 128 16.35 -10.30 -7.39
C THR A 128 15.07 -9.65 -7.92
N LEU A 129 14.32 -8.94 -7.07
CA LEU A 129 13.13 -8.21 -7.49
C LEU A 129 13.47 -7.12 -8.51
N TYR A 130 14.52 -6.34 -8.26
CA TYR A 130 14.98 -5.33 -9.23
C TYR A 130 15.38 -5.98 -10.56
N GLU A 131 16.19 -7.04 -10.54
CA GLU A 131 16.64 -7.75 -11.73
C GLU A 131 15.48 -8.29 -12.58
N LEU A 132 14.48 -8.90 -11.94
CA LEU A 132 13.37 -9.55 -12.64
C LEU A 132 12.28 -8.59 -13.11
N THR A 133 12.14 -7.43 -12.47
CA THR A 133 10.99 -6.54 -12.69
C THR A 133 11.37 -5.19 -13.30
N GLY A 134 12.63 -4.76 -13.14
CA GLY A 134 13.09 -3.42 -13.50
C GLY A 134 12.52 -2.30 -12.62
N ILE A 135 11.71 -2.62 -11.60
CA ILE A 135 11.09 -1.65 -10.70
C ILE A 135 12.09 -1.29 -9.60
N PRO A 136 12.36 0.00 -9.34
CA PRO A 136 13.37 0.41 -8.37
C PRO A 136 13.01 -0.03 -6.95
N ILE A 137 14.02 -0.45 -6.19
CA ILE A 137 13.89 -0.65 -4.75
C ILE A 137 14.07 0.71 -4.07
N LEU A 138 12.98 1.27 -3.57
CA LEU A 138 12.96 2.57 -2.89
C LEU A 138 13.45 2.47 -1.44
N GLY A 139 13.46 1.28 -0.86
CA GLY A 139 13.97 1.11 0.49
C GLY A 139 13.88 -0.29 1.04
N ILE A 140 14.65 -0.52 2.10
CA ILE A 140 14.64 -1.77 2.86
C ILE A 140 14.43 -1.44 4.34
N ILE A 141 13.24 -1.72 4.85
CA ILE A 141 12.97 -1.56 6.28
C ILE A 141 13.50 -2.79 7.02
N PRO A 142 14.46 -2.63 7.94
CA PRO A 142 15.00 -3.74 8.73
C PRO A 142 13.94 -4.23 9.74
N PHE A 143 14.19 -5.40 10.33
CA PHE A 143 13.36 -5.85 11.44
C PHE A 143 13.46 -4.90 12.64
N ILE A 144 12.31 -4.40 13.10
CA ILE A 144 12.21 -3.43 14.20
C ILE A 144 11.59 -4.13 15.41
N LYS A 145 12.40 -4.34 16.46
CA LYS A 145 11.94 -4.93 17.73
C LYS A 145 11.03 -3.99 18.53
N ASP A 146 11.39 -2.71 18.59
CA ASP A 146 10.64 -1.67 19.30
C ASP A 146 10.20 -0.59 18.31
N TYR A 147 8.95 -0.68 17.88
CA TYR A 147 8.30 0.26 16.96
C TYR A 147 7.41 1.26 17.69
N GLN A 148 7.41 1.29 19.03
CA GLN A 148 6.55 2.20 19.80
C GLN A 148 7.09 3.63 19.86
N LYS A 149 8.39 3.83 19.62
CA LYS A 149 9.02 5.15 19.65
C LYS A 149 8.99 5.79 18.27
N LEU A 150 8.24 6.90 18.16
CA LEU A 150 8.10 7.64 16.90
C LEU A 150 9.46 8.12 16.36
N ASP A 151 10.32 8.69 17.20
CA ASP A 151 11.64 9.19 16.78
C ASP A 151 12.52 8.08 16.19
N THR A 152 12.44 6.87 16.76
CA THR A 152 13.12 5.69 16.23
C THR A 152 12.58 5.33 14.85
N MET A 153 11.26 5.32 14.68
CA MET A 153 10.61 5.00 13.41
C MET A 153 10.95 6.02 12.32
N VAL A 154 10.91 7.31 12.65
CA VAL A 154 11.30 8.40 11.75
C VAL A 154 12.75 8.22 11.30
N SER A 155 13.67 8.02 12.24
CA SER A 155 15.09 7.81 11.92
C SER A 155 15.32 6.57 11.03
N ILE A 156 14.56 5.49 11.26
CA ILE A 156 14.64 4.29 10.42
C ILE A 156 14.12 4.58 9.01
N VAL A 157 12.98 5.24 8.87
CA VAL A 157 12.41 5.58 7.55
C VAL A 157 13.36 6.49 6.78
N GLU A 158 13.83 7.59 7.38
CA GLU A 158 14.74 8.55 6.73
C GLU A 158 16.05 7.89 6.27
N LYS A 159 16.56 6.92 7.03
CA LYS A 159 17.81 6.23 6.70
C LYS A 159 17.65 5.16 5.61
N ASN A 160 16.46 4.57 5.50
CA ASN A 160 16.27 3.34 4.72
C ASN A 160 15.32 3.47 3.54
N ILE A 161 14.59 4.58 3.40
CA ILE A 161 13.67 4.84 2.29
C ILE A 161 14.11 6.10 1.54
N ASP A 162 14.16 6.01 0.21
CA ASP A 162 14.32 7.14 -0.69
C ASP A 162 12.99 7.91 -0.79
N LEU A 163 12.79 8.81 0.17
CA LEU A 163 11.62 9.67 0.24
C LEU A 163 11.54 10.66 -0.93
N ASN A 164 12.66 11.06 -1.52
CA ASN A 164 12.67 12.01 -2.63
C ASN A 164 12.02 11.41 -3.89
N SER A 165 12.34 10.15 -4.18
CA SER A 165 11.71 9.41 -5.29
C SER A 165 10.22 9.12 -5.06
N ILE A 166 9.75 9.15 -3.81
CA ILE A 166 8.33 9.01 -3.48
C ILE A 166 7.57 10.32 -3.68
N ILE A 167 8.19 11.42 -3.24
CA ILE A 167 7.59 12.76 -3.12
C ILE A 167 7.64 13.57 -4.43
N SER A 168 8.59 13.24 -5.32
CA SER A 168 8.69 13.83 -6.67
C SER A 168 7.61 13.32 -7.61
#